data_AF-A0A969U6T0-F1
#
_entry.id   AF-A0A969U6T0-F1
#
_cell.length_a   1.000
_cell.length_b   1.000
_cell.length_c   1.000
_cell.angle_alpha   90.00
_cell.angle_beta   90.00
_cell.angle_gamma   90.00
#
_symmetry.space_group_name_H-M   'P 1'
#
loop_
_entity.id
_entity.type
_entity.pdbx_description
1 polymer ?
#
loop_
_entity_poly.entity_id
_entity_poly.type
_entity_poly.pdbx_seq_one_letter_code
_entity_poly.pdbx_strand_id
1 'polypeptide(L)' 'MTAKVIPSHSIKMFRYRVQFLAKDLWKEKNPVCRMNLALQLADAATTLARLEVEEAQKFQQQSASDLVSDSTEA' A
#
# COMPACT_ATOMS: atom_id res chain seq x y z
N MET A 1 25.12 9.44 8.24
CA MET A 1 23.66 9.52 7.97
C MET A 1 23.21 8.16 7.47
N THR A 2 22.39 7.44 8.24
CA THR A 2 21.81 6.17 7.79
C THR A 2 20.52 6.47 7.05
N ALA A 3 20.56 6.46 5.72
CA ALA A 3 19.35 6.58 4.92
C ALA A 3 18.48 5.35 5.19
N LYS A 4 17.30 5.53 5.81
CA LYS A 4 16.29 4.48 5.92
C LYS A 4 15.78 4.16 4.53
N VAL A 5 16.40 3.18 3.87
CA VAL A 5 15.93 2.63 2.60
C VAL A 5 14.59 1.97 2.85
N ILE A 6 13.53 2.50 2.25
CA ILE A 6 12.23 1.84 2.24
C ILE A 6 12.36 0.66 1.28
N PRO A 7 12.04 -0.58 1.70
CA PRO A 7 12.10 -1.74 0.81
C PRO A 7 11.24 -1.49 -0.44
N SER A 8 11.78 -1.86 -1.60
CA SER A 8 11.20 -1.65 -2.93
C SER A 8 9.85 -2.35 -3.15
N HIS A 9 9.42 -3.21 -2.22
CA HIS A 9 8.12 -3.88 -2.24
C HIS A 9 7.34 -3.73 -0.92
N SER A 10 7.59 -2.66 -0.19
CA SER A 10 6.81 -2.36 1.02
C SER A 10 5.50 -1.65 0.70
N ILE A 11 4.48 -1.93 1.52
CA ILE A 11 3.16 -1.26 1.47
C ILE A 11 3.29 0.28 1.50
N LYS A 12 4.21 0.79 2.35
CA LYS A 12 4.49 2.23 2.47
C LYS A 12 5.01 2.84 1.18
N MET A 13 5.87 2.13 0.44
CA MET A 13 6.37 2.61 -0.85
C MET A 13 5.22 2.75 -1.85
N PHE A 14 4.36 1.73 -1.96
CA PHE A 14 3.22 1.78 -2.86
C PHE A 14 2.19 2.85 -2.50
N ARG A 15 1.95 3.11 -1.20
CA ARG A 15 1.14 4.27 -0.75
C ARG A 15 1.68 5.60 -1.30
N TYR A 16 2.98 5.84 -1.18
CA TYR A 16 3.59 7.05 -1.74
C TYR A 16 3.52 7.07 -3.27
N ARG A 17 3.82 5.95 -3.92
CA ARG A 17 3.81 5.87 -5.40
C ARG A 17 2.44 6.21 -5.97
N VAL A 18 1.37 5.67 -5.38
CA VAL A 18 -0.01 6.01 -5.76
C VAL A 18 -0.28 7.50 -5.55
N GLN A 19 0.11 8.06 -4.40
CA GLN A 19 -0.09 9.48 -4.11
C GLN A 19 0.60 10.40 -5.13
N PHE A 20 1.87 10.14 -5.44
CA PHE A 20 2.63 10.95 -6.39
C PHE A 20 2.11 10.80 -7.82
N LEU A 21 1.87 9.56 -8.28
CA LEU A 21 1.33 9.32 -9.62
C LEU A 21 -0.05 9.96 -9.81
N ALA A 22 -0.93 9.91 -8.81
CA ALA A 22 -2.24 10.57 -8.88
C ALA A 22 -2.10 12.11 -8.96
N LYS A 23 -1.16 12.69 -8.20
CA LYS A 23 -0.87 14.13 -8.24
C LYS A 23 -0.31 14.56 -9.59
N ASP A 24 0.59 13.78 -10.17
CA ASP A 24 1.19 14.06 -11.47
C ASP A 24 0.15 13.92 -12.59
N LEU A 25 -0.67 12.86 -12.53
CA LEU A 25 -1.77 12.63 -13.47
C LEU A 25 -2.76 13.81 -13.49
N TRP A 26 -3.11 14.36 -12.32
CA TRP A 26 -3.99 15.52 -12.20
C TRP A 26 -3.43 16.78 -12.85
N LYS A 27 -2.11 16.96 -12.79
CA LYS A 27 -1.42 18.16 -13.30
C LYS A 27 -1.12 18.08 -14.80
N GLU A 28 -0.86 16.88 -15.31
CA GLU A 28 -0.38 16.64 -16.68
C GLU A 28 -1.41 17.04 -17.76
N LYS A 29 -0.96 17.80 -18.75
CA LYS A 29 -1.79 18.31 -19.86
C LYS A 29 -1.61 17.48 -21.12
N ASN A 30 -0.42 16.94 -21.35
CA ASN A 30 -0.14 16.11 -22.52
C ASN A 30 -0.88 14.76 -22.42
N PRO A 31 -1.74 14.42 -23.40
CA PRO A 31 -2.53 13.19 -23.36
C PRO A 31 -1.68 11.91 -23.40
N VAL A 32 -0.53 11.92 -24.08
CA VAL A 32 0.37 10.76 -24.17
C VAL A 32 1.02 10.50 -22.81
N CYS A 33 1.53 11.55 -22.16
CA CYS A 33 2.06 11.46 -20.80
C CYS A 33 0.99 11.03 -19.80
N ARG A 34 -0.22 11.61 -19.91
CA ARG A 34 -1.34 11.31 -19.03
C ARG A 34 -1.78 9.85 -19.14
N MET A 35 -1.81 9.29 -20.35
CA MET A 35 -2.06 7.85 -20.56
C MET A 35 -1.05 6.98 -19.81
N ASN A 36 0.24 7.27 -19.95
CA ASN A 36 1.29 6.51 -19.26
C ASN A 36 1.21 6.62 -17.74
N LEU A 37 0.94 7.82 -17.20
CA LEU A 37 0.73 8.03 -15.78
C LEU A 37 -0.48 7.25 -15.26
N ALA A 38 -1.58 7.20 -16.04
CA ALA A 38 -2.78 6.46 -15.66
C ALA A 38 -2.53 4.95 -15.60
N LEU A 39 -1.81 4.39 -16.58
CA LEU A 39 -1.39 2.98 -16.57
C LEU A 39 -0.53 2.67 -15.34
N GLN A 40 0.51 3.47 -15.10
CA GLN A 40 1.40 3.27 -13.94
C GLN A 40 0.65 3.41 -12.60
N LEU A 41 -0.30 4.34 -12.52
CA LEU A 41 -1.13 4.54 -11.33
C LEU A 41 -2.02 3.32 -11.08
N ALA A 42 -2.65 2.76 -12.12
CA ALA A 42 -3.49 1.57 -12.01
C ALA A 42 -2.70 0.35 -11.51
N ASP A 43 -1.50 0.12 -12.05
CA ASP A 43 -0.63 -0.98 -11.64
C ASP A 43 -0.18 -0.83 -10.17
N ALA A 44 0.24 0.38 -9.79
CA ALA A 44 0.65 0.69 -8.43
C ALA A 44 -0.52 0.56 -7.43
N ALA A 45 -1.71 1.04 -7.79
CA ALA A 45 -2.91 0.95 -6.96
C ALA A 45 -3.39 -0.49 -6.80
N THR A 46 -3.34 -1.30 -7.86
CA THR A 46 -3.68 -2.73 -7.80
C THR A 46 -2.74 -3.49 -6.88
N THR A 47 -1.45 -3.21 -6.97
CA THR A 47 -0.44 -3.83 -6.09
C THR A 47 -0.65 -3.39 -4.65
N LEU A 48 -0.88 -2.10 -4.41
CA LEU A 48 -1.18 -1.58 -3.08
C LEU A 48 -2.41 -2.27 -2.49
N ALA A 49 -3.50 -2.40 -3.24
CA ALA A 49 -4.73 -3.01 -2.76
C ALA A 49 -4.50 -4.45 -2.28
N ARG A 50 -3.72 -5.26 -3.00
CA ARG A 50 -3.37 -6.63 -2.58
C ARG A 50 -2.58 -6.62 -1.27
N LEU A 51 -1.59 -5.75 -1.13
CA LEU A 51 -0.79 -5.61 0.09
C LEU A 51 -1.64 -5.17 1.29
N GLU A 52 -2.58 -4.24 1.10
CA GLU A 52 -3.51 -3.79 2.15
C GLU A 52 -4.48 -4.89 2.58
N VAL A 53 -4.94 -5.74 1.66
CA VAL A 53 -5.75 -6.92 1.99
C VAL A 53 -4.97 -7.89 2.87
N GLU A 54 -3.73 -8.22 2.49
CA GLU A 54 -2.87 -9.08 3.29
C GLU A 54 -2.58 -8.50 4.68
N GLU A 55 -2.32 -7.19 4.76
CA GLU A 55 -2.08 -6.49 6.02
C GLU A 55 -3.34 -6.48 6.91
N ALA A 56 -4.51 -6.24 6.33
CA ALA A 56 -5.78 -6.26 7.05
C ALA A 56 -6.11 -7.67 7.59
N GLN A 57 -5.84 -8.73 6.81
CA GLN A 57 -6.02 -10.11 7.25
C GLN A 57 -5.12 -10.45 8.44
N LYS A 58 -3.85 -10.04 8.42
CA LYS A 58 -2.91 -10.23 9.54
C LYS A 58 -3.39 -9.54 10.81
N PHE A 59 -3.87 -8.30 10.68
CA PHE A 59 -4.41 -7.52 11.79
C PHE A 59 -5.65 -8.19 12.42
N GLN A 60 -6.54 -8.76 11.59
CA GLN A 60 -7.70 -9.51 12.07
C GLN A 60 -7.32 -10.82 12.76
N GLN A 61 -6.32 -11.53 12.26
CA GLN A 61 -5.84 -12.78 12.89
C GLN A 61 -5.15 -12.53 14.24
N GLN A 62 -4.35 -11.47 14.34
CA GLN A 62 -3.72 -11.07 15.61
C GLN A 62 -4.75 -10.69 16.66
N SER A 63 -5.73 -9.86 16.29
CA SER A 63 -6.82 -9.47 17.21
C SER A 63 -7.69 -10.66 17.65
N ALA A 64 -7.87 -11.68 16.82
CA ALA A 64 -8.55 -12.91 17.22
C ALA A 64 -7.70 -13.79 18.16
N SER A 65 -6.38 -13.86 17.95
CA SER A 65 -5.47 -14.62 18.81
C SER A 65 -5.34 -14.01 20.22
N ASP A 66 -5.31 -12.68 20.31
CA ASP A 66 -5.19 -11.97 21.58
C ASP A 66 -6.43 -12.17 22.48
N LEU A 67 -7.59 -12.47 21.90
CA LEU A 67 -8.83 -12.74 22.64
C LEU A 67 -8.93 -14.19 23.18
N VAL A 68 -8.17 -15.14 22.62
CA VAL A 68 -8.22 -16.55 23.04
C VAL A 68 -7.29 -16.83 24.24
N SER A 69 -6.25 -16.02 24.43
CA SER A 69 -5.30 -16.20 25.54
C SER A 69 -5.84 -15.80 26.92
N ASP A 70 -6.97 -15.09 27.02
CA ASP A 70 -7.54 -14.61 28.29
C ASP A 70 -8.52 -15.60 28.97
N SER A 71 -8.75 -16.79 28.39
CA SER A 71 -9.78 -17.74 28.86
C SER A 71 -9.25 -19.03 29.50
N THR A 72 -7.97 -19.10 29.87
CA THR A 72 -7.36 -20.34 30.43
C THR A 72 -6.55 -20.13 31.71
N GLU A 73 -7.09 -19.37 32.66
CA GLU A 73 -6.71 -19.46 34.08
C GLU A 73 -7.97 -19.43 34.95
N ALA A 74 -8.52 -20.61 35.26
CA ALA A 74 -9.43 -20.87 36.40
C ALA A 74 -9.43 -22.36 36.76
#